data_AF-A0A382C6F3-F1
#
_entry.id   AF-A0A382C6F3-F1
#
_cell.length_a   1.000
_cell.length_b   1.000
_cell.length_c   1.000
_cell.angle_alpha   90.00
_cell.angle_beta   90.00
_cell.angle_gamma   90.00
#
_symmetry.space_group_name_H-M   'P 1'
#
loop_
_entity.id
_entity.type
_entity.pdbx_description
1 polymer ?
#
loop_
_entity_poly.entity_id
_entity_poly.type
_entity_poly.pdbx_seq_one_letter_code
_entity_poly.pdbx_strand_id
1 'polypeptide(L)'
;KPTITPIKDALTAEDIKKGDWNSVHIIAKGNNFKLYINDKLSSEFTEHLPKAKRLKSGMIQLQIHDPDMIVHFRDLKLKILK
;
A
#
# COMPACT_ATOMS: atom_id res chain seq x y z
N LYS A 1 -17.64 -1.28 -12.98
CA LYS A 1 -16.52 -0.47 -13.53
C LYS A 1 -15.88 0.26 -12.37
N PRO A 2 -14.54 0.30 -12.25
CA PRO A 2 -13.89 1.08 -11.20
C PRO A 2 -14.12 2.57 -11.45
N THR A 3 -14.30 3.33 -10.38
CA THR A 3 -14.25 4.80 -10.41
C THR A 3 -12.82 5.20 -10.08
N ILE A 4 -12.20 5.99 -10.95
CA ILE A 4 -10.85 6.52 -10.74
C ILE A 4 -11.00 7.97 -10.32
N THR A 5 -10.39 8.31 -9.18
CA THR A 5 -10.39 9.68 -8.65
C THR A 5 -8.93 10.11 -8.47
N PRO A 6 -8.55 11.30 -8.99
CA PRO A 6 -7.22 11.85 -8.72
C PRO A 6 -7.02 12.08 -7.23
N ILE A 7 -5.82 11.73 -6.74
CA ILE A 7 -5.39 12.07 -5.39
C ILE A 7 -4.78 13.46 -5.47
N LYS A 8 -5.33 14.41 -4.69
CA LYS A 8 -4.71 15.73 -4.54
C LYS A 8 -3.39 15.58 -3.80
N ASP A 9 -2.35 16.24 -4.28
CA ASP A 9 -1.00 16.20 -3.69
C ASP A 9 -0.46 14.77 -3.53
N ALA A 10 -0.77 13.92 -4.52
CA ALA A 10 -0.32 12.55 -4.57
C ALA A 10 1.21 12.43 -4.54
N LEU A 11 1.69 11.25 -4.15
CA LEU A 11 3.08 10.86 -4.33
C LEU A 11 3.53 11.09 -5.78
N THR A 12 4.68 11.74 -5.95
CA THR A 12 5.36 11.89 -7.25
C THR A 12 6.71 11.16 -7.26
N ALA A 13 7.37 11.12 -8.41
CA ALA A 13 8.67 10.46 -8.53
C ALA A 13 9.75 11.17 -7.70
N GLU A 14 9.63 12.48 -7.53
CA GLU A 14 10.55 13.32 -6.74
C GLU A 14 10.50 13.00 -5.24
N ASP A 15 9.39 12.41 -4.77
CA ASP A 15 9.24 11.99 -3.39
C ASP A 15 9.95 10.65 -3.09
N ILE A 16 10.39 9.92 -4.12
CA ILE A 16 11.02 8.62 -3.98
C ILE A 16 12.53 8.76 -3.81
N LYS A 17 13.05 8.16 -2.75
CA LYS A 17 14.49 8.11 -2.48
C LYS A 17 15.10 6.91 -3.20
N LYS A 18 15.51 7.11 -4.46
CA LYS A 18 16.12 6.05 -5.27
C LYS A 18 17.45 5.60 -4.65
N GLY A 19 17.59 4.31 -4.39
CA GLY A 19 18.80 3.72 -3.81
C GLY A 19 18.95 3.92 -2.30
N ASP A 20 17.94 4.49 -1.64
CA ASP A 20 17.92 4.74 -0.20
C ASP A 20 16.56 4.29 0.39
N TRP A 21 16.43 4.39 1.70
CA TRP A 21 15.29 3.92 2.46
C TRP A 21 14.05 4.80 2.26
N ASN A 22 12.95 4.18 1.87
CA ASN A 22 11.63 4.80 1.81
C ASN A 22 10.78 4.27 2.96
N SER A 23 10.03 5.14 3.64
CA SER A 23 9.02 4.69 4.60
C SER A 23 7.78 4.23 3.83
N VAL A 24 7.27 3.05 4.17
CA VAL A 24 6.05 2.50 3.60
C VAL A 24 5.05 2.28 4.72
N HIS A 25 3.85 2.81 4.58
CA HIS A 25 2.78 2.61 5.54
C HIS A 25 1.49 2.22 4.80
N ILE A 26 1.00 1.02 5.11
CA ILE A 26 -0.26 0.51 4.57
C ILE A 26 -1.31 0.55 5.68
N ILE A 27 -2.45 1.18 5.40
CA ILE A 27 -3.61 1.17 6.29
C ILE A 27 -4.72 0.37 5.60
N ALA A 28 -5.03 -0.80 6.16
CA ALA A 28 -6.17 -1.62 5.75
C ALA A 28 -7.29 -1.51 6.79
N LYS A 29 -8.29 -0.66 6.53
CA LYS A 29 -9.42 -0.43 7.44
C LYS A 29 -10.74 -0.83 6.78
N GLY A 30 -11.23 -2.02 7.15
CA GLY A 30 -12.46 -2.56 6.58
C GLY A 30 -12.29 -2.84 5.10
N ASN A 31 -13.03 -2.11 4.26
CA ASN A 31 -12.93 -2.22 2.80
C ASN A 31 -12.14 -1.05 2.16
N ASN A 32 -11.53 -0.17 2.95
CA ASN A 32 -10.71 0.94 2.46
C ASN A 32 -9.23 0.66 2.76
N PHE A 33 -8.41 0.81 1.74
CA PHE A 33 -6.99 0.51 1.75
C PHE A 33 -6.21 1.73 1.28
N LYS A 34 -5.18 2.13 2.03
CA LYS A 34 -4.32 3.26 1.69
C LYS A 34 -2.86 2.84 1.75
N LEU A 35 -2.10 3.24 0.73
CA LEU A 35 -0.65 3.09 0.67
C LEU A 35 0.00 4.47 0.73
N TYR A 36 0.86 4.66 1.71
CA TYR A 36 1.72 5.83 1.84
C TYR A 36 3.16 5.45 1.59
N ILE A 37 3.88 6.32 0.87
CA ILE A 37 5.33 6.26 0.72
C ILE A 37 5.88 7.62 1.12
N ASN A 38 6.84 7.66 2.04
CA ASN A 38 7.42 8.90 2.57
C ASN A 38 6.32 9.91 2.98
N ASP A 39 5.33 9.43 3.74
CA ASP A 39 4.17 10.16 4.26
C ASP A 39 3.20 10.76 3.22
N LYS A 40 3.43 10.51 1.91
CA LYS A 40 2.52 10.90 0.83
C LYS A 40 1.64 9.75 0.38
N LEU A 41 0.37 10.07 0.11
CA LEU A 41 -0.60 9.08 -0.36
C LEU A 41 -0.26 8.70 -1.82
N SER A 42 0.09 7.42 -2.01
CA SER A 42 0.42 6.85 -3.30
C SER A 42 -0.82 6.29 -3.99
N SER A 43 -1.61 5.52 -3.25
CA SER A 43 -2.86 4.94 -3.75
C SER A 43 -3.87 4.76 -2.61
N GLU A 44 -5.14 4.89 -2.99
CA GLU A 44 -6.28 4.55 -2.15
C GLU A 44 -7.25 3.70 -2.96
N PHE A 45 -7.71 2.60 -2.37
CA PHE A 45 -8.67 1.69 -2.98
C PHE A 45 -9.79 1.38 -2.00
N THR A 46 -11.03 1.45 -2.49
CA THR A 46 -12.20 0.98 -1.75
C THR A 46 -12.80 -0.23 -2.44
N GLU A 47 -12.86 -1.35 -1.72
CA GLU A 47 -13.42 -2.61 -2.20
C GLU A 47 -14.97 -2.54 -2.20
N HIS A 48 -15.55 -2.79 -3.36
CA HIS A 48 -16.99 -2.71 -3.62
C HIS A 48 -17.63 -4.08 -3.91
N LEU A 49 -16.88 -5.19 -3.81
CA LEU A 49 -17.42 -6.54 -3.89
C LEU A 49 -18.61 -6.74 -2.92
N PRO A 50 -19.58 -7.60 -3.27
CA PRO A 50 -20.64 -8.00 -2.35
C PRO A 50 -20.05 -8.51 -1.03
N LYS A 51 -20.66 -8.18 0.12
CA LYS A 51 -20.14 -8.53 1.46
C LYS A 51 -19.82 -10.03 1.60
N ALA A 52 -20.62 -10.90 1.00
CA ALA A 52 -20.42 -12.35 1.02
C ALA A 52 -19.13 -12.82 0.32
N LYS A 53 -18.57 -12.02 -0.60
CA LYS A 53 -17.34 -12.32 -1.33
C LYS A 53 -16.10 -11.63 -0.75
N ARG A 54 -16.26 -10.78 0.27
CA ARG A 54 -15.14 -10.03 0.85
C ARG A 54 -14.33 -10.91 1.78
N LEU A 55 -13.01 -10.92 1.58
CA LEU A 55 -12.08 -11.50 2.53
C LEU A 55 -12.01 -10.59 3.78
N LYS A 56 -12.06 -11.21 4.96
CA LYS A 56 -11.94 -10.50 6.25
C LYS A 56 -10.52 -10.52 6.81
N SER A 57 -9.69 -11.43 6.31
CA SER A 57 -8.32 -11.67 6.73
C SER A 57 -7.55 -12.33 5.60
N GLY A 58 -6.22 -12.23 5.64
CA GLY A 58 -5.33 -12.79 4.65
C GLY A 58 -3.89 -12.72 5.11
N MET A 59 -2.97 -13.12 4.22
CA MET A 59 -1.53 -13.05 4.47
C MET A 59 -0.98 -11.67 4.08
N ILE A 60 0.09 -11.25 4.75
CA ILE A 60 0.93 -10.14 4.31
C ILE A 60 2.13 -10.77 3.59
N GLN A 61 2.38 -10.36 2.36
CA GLN A 61 3.44 -10.90 1.52
C GLN A 61 4.32 -9.76 1.02
N LEU A 62 5.64 -10.00 0.99
CA LEU A 62 6.62 -9.11 0.38
C LEU A 62 7.03 -9.72 -0.95
N GLN A 63 6.73 -9.04 -2.05
CA GLN A 63 6.97 -9.54 -3.40
C GLN A 63 8.28 -8.98 -3.96
N ILE A 64 9.02 -9.83 -4.66
CA ILE A 64 10.11 -9.46 -5.57
C ILE A 64 9.63 -9.84 -6.98
N HIS A 65 9.68 -8.89 -7.92
CA HIS A 65 9.15 -9.09 -9.26
C HIS A 65 10.13 -9.87 -10.15
N ASP A 66 11.38 -9.40 -10.25
CA ASP A 66 12.38 -9.95 -11.16
C ASP A 66 13.49 -10.72 -10.43
N PRO A 67 14.02 -11.82 -11.00
CA PRO A 67 15.05 -12.64 -10.35
C PRO A 67 16.32 -11.89 -9.98
N ASP A 68 16.70 -10.89 -10.78
CA ASP A 68 17.93 -10.10 -10.58
C ASP A 68 17.70 -8.87 -9.68
N MET A 69 16.47 -8.65 -9.21
CA MET A 69 16.14 -7.51 -8.37
C MET A 69 16.44 -7.79 -6.90
N ILE A 70 17.20 -6.89 -6.27
CA ILE A 70 17.45 -6.92 -4.83
C ILE A 70 16.58 -5.86 -4.15
N VAL A 71 15.80 -6.27 -3.16
CA VAL A 71 15.04 -5.36 -2.28
C VAL A 71 15.41 -5.63 -0.83
N HIS A 72 15.71 -4.57 -0.10
CA HIS A 72 16.01 -4.64 1.33
C HIS A 72 14.82 -4.12 2.13
N PHE A 73 14.46 -4.83 3.20
CA PHE A 73 13.42 -4.44 4.13
C PHE A 73 14.00 -4.29 5.54
N ARG A 74 13.53 -3.30 6.30
CA ARG A 74 13.85 -3.13 7.71
C ARG A 74 12.64 -2.56 8.45
N ASP A 75 12.64 -2.70 9.78
CA ASP A 75 11.62 -2.12 10.67
C ASP A 75 10.18 -2.52 10.34
N LEU A 76 9.97 -3.76 9.91
CA LEU A 76 8.64 -4.32 9.63
C LEU A 76 7.83 -4.42 10.93
N LYS A 77 6.72 -3.67 11.00
CA LYS A 77 5.85 -3.60 12.17
C LYS A 77 4.40 -3.79 11.75
N LEU A 78 3.61 -4.42 12.62
CA LEU A 78 2.17 -4.63 12.41
C LEU A 78 1.40 -4.09 13.62
N LYS A 79 0.36 -3.30 13.34
CA LYS A 79 -0.62 -2.86 14.35
C LYS A 79 -2.01 -3.34 13.94
N ILE A 80 -2.63 -4.14 14.81
CA ILE A 80 -4.03 -4.52 14.66
C ILE A 80 -4.90 -3.32 15.05
N LEU A 81 -5.81 -2.93 14.17
CA LEU A 81 -6.75 -1.83 14.42
C LEU A 81 -7.89 -2.31 15.32
N LYS A 82 -8.36 -1.43 16.21
CA LYS A 82 -9.56 -1.64 17.03
C LYS A 82 -10.83 -1.26 16.28
#